data_AF-A0A2E0SA41-F1
#
_entry.id   AF-A0A2E0SA41-F1
#
_cell.length_a   1.000
_cell.length_b   1.000
_cell.length_c   1.000
_cell.angle_alpha   90.00
_cell.angle_beta   90.00
_cell.angle_gamma   90.00
#
_symmetry.space_group_name_H-M   'P 1'
#
loop_
_entity.id
_entity.type
_entity.pdbx_description
1 polymer ?
#
loop_
_entity_poly.entity_id
_entity_poly.type
_entity_poly.pdbx_seq_one_letter_code
_entity_poly.pdbx_strand_id
1 'polypeptide(L)'
;MRLDVDKKFGLDSKIWSYNIIIMIGMKDKSKLTKKQITDKTGKRTTVWVKTDKEEVKTPKGKEELEVKKEIKRTPEEEKEFEFVKWGDAGFTRDEMEKHQQKAVKALKSHNDTFKQTESEISEMAKGAEIKGRVKAPDSASYKVAMRDPEGKYKGDVKNLKDATGFMVIRDNQKDLDKDIKKLTDKYKVIEKKDYVKNPKDNYRAVHLILQDDSGKMFEVQMKTENQSKWASWNHDIYKPMTDAQAKAIETSGRIIKSYAKKISDYFAKVDSGVKDAVVPACAEAVALTFGCLP
;
A
#
# COMPACT_ATOMS: atom_id res chain seq x y z
N MET A 1 31.19 -32.03 10.14
CA MET A 1 31.06 -30.57 10.31
C MET A 1 29.57 -30.23 10.26
N ARG A 2 28.92 -30.19 11.43
CA ARG A 2 27.51 -29.82 11.60
C ARG A 2 27.42 -28.31 11.38
N LEU A 3 26.81 -27.89 10.28
CA LEU A 3 26.33 -26.52 10.16
C LEU A 3 24.84 -26.55 10.56
N ASP A 4 24.56 -26.01 11.74
CA ASP A 4 23.22 -25.65 12.19
C ASP A 4 22.65 -24.59 11.24
N VAL A 5 21.84 -25.03 10.26
CA VAL A 5 21.15 -24.13 9.31
C VAL A 5 19.76 -23.72 9.82
N ASP A 6 19.31 -24.25 10.96
CA ASP A 6 18.00 -23.98 11.53
C ASP A 6 17.90 -22.66 12.31
N LYS A 7 19.03 -22.02 12.65
CA LYS A 7 19.04 -20.68 13.26
C LYS A 7 18.91 -19.53 12.25
N LYS A 8 19.04 -19.79 10.94
CA LYS A 8 19.21 -18.69 9.95
C LYS A 8 18.02 -18.45 9.03
N PHE A 9 17.11 -19.42 8.83
CA PHE A 9 16.12 -19.27 7.75
C PHE A 9 14.65 -19.42 8.11
N GLY A 10 14.26 -19.98 9.28
CA GLY A 10 12.90 -19.84 9.82
C GLY A 10 11.73 -19.96 8.81
N LEU A 11 11.81 -20.86 7.83
CA LEU A 11 10.82 -20.97 6.75
C LEU A 11 9.61 -21.76 7.24
N ASP A 12 8.42 -21.14 7.13
CA ASP A 12 7.12 -21.70 7.52
C ASP A 12 6.20 -21.89 6.30
N SER A 13 5.24 -22.78 6.45
CA SER A 13 4.32 -23.39 5.48
C SER A 13 3.56 -22.46 4.50
N LYS A 14 3.54 -21.14 4.70
CA LYS A 14 2.89 -20.17 3.79
C LYS A 14 3.77 -19.69 2.64
N ILE A 15 5.08 -19.94 2.68
CA ILE A 15 6.04 -19.61 1.61
C ILE A 15 5.82 -20.50 0.36
N TRP A 16 5.13 -21.63 0.55
CA TRP A 16 4.86 -22.59 -0.50
C TRP A 16 3.86 -22.10 -1.54
N SER A 17 2.78 -21.42 -1.15
CA SER A 17 1.82 -20.87 -2.10
C SER A 17 2.43 -19.71 -2.91
N TYR A 18 3.25 -18.86 -2.28
CA TYR A 18 3.92 -17.74 -2.96
C TYR A 18 5.01 -18.19 -3.95
N ASN A 19 5.82 -19.20 -3.60
CA ASN A 19 6.85 -19.70 -4.51
C ASN A 19 6.30 -20.64 -5.61
N ILE A 20 5.17 -21.31 -5.39
CA ILE A 20 4.47 -22.07 -6.44
C ILE A 20 3.94 -21.13 -7.53
N ILE A 21 3.41 -19.96 -7.17
CA ILE A 21 2.87 -18.98 -8.13
C ILE A 21 3.99 -18.42 -9.03
N ILE A 22 5.19 -18.19 -8.50
CA ILE A 22 6.35 -17.74 -9.31
C ILE A 22 6.73 -18.77 -10.38
N MET A 23 6.52 -20.07 -10.15
CA MET A 23 6.90 -21.13 -11.09
C MET A 23 5.99 -21.25 -12.32
N ILE A 24 4.75 -20.77 -12.27
CA ILE A 24 3.77 -20.93 -13.36
C ILE A 24 4.05 -19.92 -14.50
N GLY A 25 4.67 -18.78 -14.21
CA GLY A 25 4.89 -17.68 -15.17
C GLY A 25 6.26 -17.61 -15.88
N MET A 26 7.27 -18.38 -15.46
CA MET A 26 8.62 -18.24 -16.01
C MET A 26 8.85 -19.06 -17.30
N LYS A 27 9.14 -18.38 -18.42
CA LYS A 27 9.43 -19.00 -19.73
C LYS A 27 10.80 -19.69 -19.83
N ASP A 28 11.80 -19.26 -19.07
CA ASP A 28 13.16 -19.81 -19.12
C ASP A 28 13.56 -20.48 -17.80
N LYS A 29 13.56 -21.82 -17.82
CA LYS A 29 13.86 -22.67 -16.67
C LYS A 29 15.36 -22.94 -16.48
N SER A 30 16.23 -22.46 -17.39
CA SER A 30 17.68 -22.73 -17.36
C SER A 30 18.42 -22.04 -16.20
N LYS A 31 17.83 -20.99 -15.61
CA LYS A 31 18.40 -20.23 -14.47
C LYS A 31 17.97 -20.75 -13.10
N LEU A 32 17.29 -21.90 -13.05
CA LEU A 32 16.78 -22.50 -11.83
C LEU A 32 17.71 -23.61 -11.35
N THR A 33 18.17 -23.54 -10.11
CA THR A 33 18.92 -24.62 -9.47
C THR A 33 17.99 -25.44 -8.58
N LYS A 34 18.05 -26.77 -8.73
CA LYS A 34 17.28 -27.73 -7.93
C LYS A 34 17.90 -27.88 -6.55
N LYS A 35 17.19 -27.53 -5.48
CA LYS A 35 17.60 -27.76 -4.09
C LYS A 35 16.59 -28.63 -3.36
N GLN A 36 17.07 -29.60 -2.59
CA GLN A 36 16.24 -30.33 -1.64
C GLN A 36 16.21 -29.60 -0.30
N ILE A 37 15.02 -29.33 0.20
CA ILE A 37 14.78 -28.78 1.53
C ILE A 37 13.99 -29.78 2.36
N THR A 38 14.27 -29.84 3.64
CA THR A 38 13.54 -30.68 4.60
C THR A 38 12.80 -29.75 5.56
N ASP A 39 11.50 -29.96 5.73
CA ASP A 39 10.72 -29.14 6.66
C ASP A 39 10.92 -29.57 8.13
N LYS A 40 10.32 -28.79 9.05
CA LYS A 40 10.37 -29.05 10.50
C LYS A 40 9.72 -30.36 10.93
N THR A 41 8.98 -31.03 10.04
CA THR A 41 8.35 -32.34 10.25
C THR A 41 9.17 -33.49 9.65
N GLY A 42 10.32 -33.19 9.02
CA GLY A 42 11.20 -34.18 8.40
C GLY A 42 10.85 -34.53 6.95
N LYS A 43 9.85 -33.87 6.35
CA LYS A 43 9.44 -34.15 4.97
C LYS A 43 10.35 -33.43 3.97
N ARG A 44 10.94 -34.21 3.07
CA ARG A 44 11.84 -33.70 2.01
C ARG A 44 11.04 -33.25 0.80
N THR A 45 11.30 -32.04 0.33
CA THR A 45 10.75 -31.49 -0.91
C THR A 45 11.85 -30.88 -1.75
N THR A 46 11.77 -31.09 -3.05
CA THR A 46 12.62 -30.40 -4.02
C THR A 46 12.00 -29.05 -4.42
N VAL A 47 12.75 -27.97 -4.27
CA VAL A 47 12.42 -26.62 -4.73
C VAL A 47 13.43 -26.12 -5.76
N TRP A 48 13.01 -25.17 -6.60
CA TRP A 48 13.84 -24.55 -7.62
C TRP A 48 14.11 -23.09 -7.25
N VAL A 49 15.38 -22.68 -7.22
CA VAL A 49 15.80 -21.34 -6.75
C VAL A 49 16.58 -20.63 -7.87
N LYS A 50 16.31 -19.34 -8.08
CA LYS A 50 17.09 -18.48 -8.98
C LYS A 50 18.26 -17.86 -8.20
N THR A 51 19.49 -18.13 -8.61
CA THR A 51 20.70 -17.54 -8.02
C THR A 51 21.30 -16.50 -8.95
N ASP A 52 21.18 -15.21 -8.61
CA ASP A 52 21.96 -14.15 -9.23
C ASP A 52 23.11 -13.79 -8.27
N LYS A 53 24.38 -13.95 -8.68
CA LYS A 53 25.58 -13.59 -7.92
C LYS A 53 26.21 -12.35 -8.56
N GLU A 54 26.46 -11.28 -7.80
CA GLU A 54 27.26 -10.12 -8.26
C GLU A 54 28.49 -9.94 -7.34
N GLU A 55 29.67 -9.79 -7.95
CA GLU A 55 30.90 -9.41 -7.24
C GLU A 55 30.90 -7.89 -6.97
N VAL A 56 30.93 -7.48 -5.70
CA VAL A 56 31.14 -6.07 -5.32
C VAL A 56 32.56 -5.90 -4.82
N LYS A 57 33.33 -5.00 -5.42
CA LYS A 57 34.69 -4.64 -4.93
C LYS A 57 34.56 -3.70 -3.74
N THR A 58 35.13 -4.09 -2.59
CA THR A 58 35.27 -3.21 -1.42
C THR A 58 36.74 -2.86 -1.17
N PRO A 59 37.05 -1.81 -0.37
CA PRO A 59 38.42 -1.37 -0.12
C PRO A 59 39.32 -2.41 0.59
N LYS A 60 38.77 -3.49 1.13
CA LYS A 60 39.52 -4.58 1.80
C LYS A 60 39.58 -5.89 1.00
N GLY A 61 39.12 -5.89 -0.26
CA GLY A 61 39.09 -7.08 -1.12
C GLY A 61 37.70 -7.42 -1.64
N LYS A 62 37.62 -8.49 -2.46
CA LYS A 62 36.36 -9.01 -3.01
C LYS A 62 35.58 -9.71 -1.89
N GLU A 63 34.39 -9.22 -1.56
CA GLU A 63 33.42 -9.95 -0.74
C GLU A 63 32.15 -10.23 -1.56
N GLU A 64 31.66 -11.46 -1.49
CA GLU A 64 30.36 -11.87 -2.04
C GLU A 64 29.28 -11.39 -1.06
N LEU A 65 28.62 -10.26 -1.35
CA LEU A 65 27.54 -9.73 -0.52
C LEU A 65 26.17 -10.08 -1.14
N GLU A 66 25.27 -10.60 -0.30
CA GLU A 66 23.89 -10.90 -0.65
C GLU A 66 23.08 -9.60 -0.68
N VAL A 67 23.08 -8.91 -1.82
CA VAL A 67 22.32 -7.66 -2.01
C VAL A 67 20.84 -8.01 -2.22
N LYS A 68 19.97 -7.68 -1.26
CA LYS A 68 18.52 -7.69 -1.47
C LYS A 68 18.14 -6.57 -2.44
N LYS A 69 18.14 -6.86 -3.74
CA LYS A 69 17.50 -6.00 -4.75
C LYS A 69 15.99 -6.26 -4.70
N GLU A 70 15.20 -5.19 -4.69
CA GLU A 70 13.76 -5.26 -4.93
C GLU A 70 13.53 -5.87 -6.31
N ILE A 71 13.11 -7.14 -6.37
CA ILE A 71 12.81 -7.80 -7.65
C ILE A 71 11.47 -7.23 -8.13
N LYS A 72 11.53 -6.24 -9.03
CA LYS A 72 10.35 -5.77 -9.74
C LYS A 72 9.86 -6.89 -10.66
N ARG A 73 8.57 -7.23 -10.56
CA ARG A 73 7.90 -8.20 -11.44
C ARG A 73 7.99 -7.71 -12.89
N THR A 74 8.10 -8.63 -13.85
CA THR A 74 7.90 -8.27 -15.25
C THR A 74 6.42 -7.92 -15.49
N PRO A 75 6.09 -7.19 -16.57
CA PRO A 75 4.70 -6.90 -16.93
C PRO A 75 3.83 -8.16 -17.09
N GLU A 76 4.41 -9.26 -17.54
CA GLU A 76 3.73 -10.55 -17.67
C GLU A 76 3.47 -11.19 -16.31
N GLU A 77 4.44 -11.16 -15.40
CA GLU A 77 4.30 -11.66 -14.02
C GLU A 77 3.29 -10.82 -13.22
N GLU A 78 3.22 -9.51 -13.47
CA GLU A 78 2.24 -8.62 -12.85
C GLU A 78 0.81 -8.92 -13.34
N LYS A 79 0.64 -9.19 -14.64
CA LYS A 79 -0.64 -9.64 -15.21
C LYS A 79 -1.10 -10.97 -14.63
N GLU A 80 -0.19 -11.93 -14.51
CA GLU A 80 -0.53 -13.25 -13.96
C GLU A 80 -0.85 -13.16 -12.47
N PHE A 81 -0.11 -12.33 -11.72
CA PHE A 81 -0.40 -12.05 -10.32
C PHE A 81 -1.78 -11.40 -10.12
N GLU A 82 -2.16 -10.42 -10.95
CA GLU A 82 -3.52 -9.88 -10.90
C GLU A 82 -4.56 -10.95 -11.28
N PHE A 83 -4.32 -11.77 -12.31
CA PHE A 83 -5.27 -12.84 -12.67
C PHE A 83 -5.55 -13.80 -11.51
N VAL A 84 -4.53 -14.23 -10.76
CA VAL A 84 -4.71 -15.10 -9.58
C VAL A 84 -5.71 -14.48 -8.59
N LYS A 85 -5.57 -13.18 -8.31
CA LYS A 85 -6.43 -12.44 -7.39
C LYS A 85 -7.88 -12.31 -7.88
N TRP A 86 -8.10 -12.27 -9.20
CA TRP A 86 -9.44 -12.30 -9.79
C TRP A 86 -10.05 -13.71 -9.79
N GLY A 87 -9.23 -14.74 -10.03
CA GLY A 87 -9.62 -16.14 -9.95
C GLY A 87 -10.07 -16.55 -8.55
N ASP A 88 -9.34 -16.13 -7.50
CA ASP A 88 -9.73 -16.32 -6.09
C ASP A 88 -11.09 -15.68 -5.76
N ALA A 89 -11.46 -14.67 -6.53
CA ALA A 89 -12.72 -13.94 -6.44
C ALA A 89 -13.84 -14.54 -7.31
N GLY A 90 -13.57 -15.65 -8.02
CA GLY A 90 -14.54 -16.37 -8.84
C GLY A 90 -14.74 -15.85 -10.26
N PHE A 91 -13.86 -14.97 -10.77
CA PHE A 91 -13.96 -14.42 -12.12
C PHE A 91 -13.10 -15.20 -13.12
N THR A 92 -13.61 -15.34 -14.35
CA THR A 92 -12.86 -15.87 -15.48
C THR A 92 -11.89 -14.83 -16.08
N ARG A 93 -10.94 -15.30 -16.88
CA ARG A 93 -9.98 -14.42 -17.59
C ARG A 93 -10.68 -13.44 -18.54
N ASP A 94 -11.67 -13.95 -19.28
CA ASP A 94 -12.45 -13.14 -20.23
C ASP A 94 -13.27 -12.05 -19.53
N GLU A 95 -13.85 -12.36 -18.36
CA GLU A 95 -14.55 -11.37 -17.54
C GLU A 95 -13.59 -10.29 -17.02
N MET A 96 -12.43 -10.68 -16.48
CA MET A 96 -11.39 -9.75 -16.04
C MET A 96 -10.98 -8.79 -17.16
N GLU A 97 -10.65 -9.31 -18.34
CA GLU A 97 -10.22 -8.51 -19.50
C GLU A 97 -11.32 -7.54 -19.94
N LYS A 98 -12.58 -7.99 -19.98
CA LYS A 98 -13.74 -7.14 -20.31
C LYS A 98 -13.90 -6.00 -19.30
N HIS A 99 -13.74 -6.27 -18.01
CA HIS A 99 -13.80 -5.24 -16.98
C HIS A 99 -12.61 -4.26 -17.07
N GLN A 100 -11.40 -4.75 -17.36
CA GLN A 100 -10.22 -3.91 -17.56
C GLN A 100 -10.38 -2.97 -18.76
N GLN A 101 -10.87 -3.46 -19.91
CA GLN A 101 -11.11 -2.63 -21.09
C GLN A 101 -12.11 -1.50 -20.82
N LYS A 102 -13.18 -1.79 -20.06
CA LYS A 102 -14.12 -0.76 -19.60
C LYS A 102 -13.44 0.26 -18.69
N ALA A 103 -12.59 -0.21 -17.77
CA ALA A 103 -11.85 0.65 -16.86
C ALA A 103 -10.92 1.62 -17.60
N VAL A 104 -10.16 1.14 -18.59
CA VAL A 104 -9.26 1.97 -19.41
C VAL A 104 -10.03 3.11 -20.08
N LYS A 105 -11.18 2.79 -20.69
CA LYS A 105 -12.03 3.81 -21.35
C LYS A 105 -12.57 4.83 -20.35
N ALA A 106 -13.03 4.38 -19.18
CA ALA A 106 -13.56 5.26 -18.14
C ALA A 106 -12.49 6.17 -17.53
N LEU A 107 -11.27 5.65 -17.32
CA LEU A 107 -10.17 6.39 -16.68
C LEU A 107 -9.44 7.33 -17.64
N LYS A 108 -9.63 7.20 -18.96
CA LYS A 108 -9.00 8.09 -19.94
C LYS A 108 -9.33 9.57 -19.65
N SER A 109 -10.61 9.89 -19.48
CA SER A 109 -11.03 11.26 -19.20
C SER A 109 -10.49 11.77 -17.86
N HIS A 110 -10.30 10.88 -16.87
CA HIS A 110 -9.67 11.23 -15.59
C HIS A 110 -8.20 11.62 -15.76
N ASN A 111 -7.46 10.90 -16.61
CA ASN A 111 -6.08 11.27 -16.95
C ASN A 111 -6.02 12.62 -17.68
N ASP A 112 -6.95 12.88 -18.59
CA ASP A 112 -6.97 14.11 -19.40
C ASP A 112 -7.11 15.37 -18.52
N THR A 113 -7.93 15.31 -17.46
CA THR A 113 -8.12 16.45 -16.54
C THR A 113 -7.22 16.39 -15.30
N PHE A 114 -6.47 15.30 -15.10
CA PHE A 114 -5.70 15.07 -13.87
C PHE A 114 -4.74 16.22 -13.56
N LYS A 115 -3.95 16.65 -14.55
CA LYS A 115 -2.93 17.69 -14.37
C LYS A 115 -3.53 19.06 -14.09
N GLN A 116 -4.67 19.36 -14.70
CA GLN A 116 -5.39 20.59 -14.42
C GLN A 116 -5.90 20.59 -12.98
N THR A 117 -6.58 19.53 -12.54
CA THR A 117 -7.09 19.43 -11.16
C THR A 117 -5.96 19.43 -10.14
N GLU A 118 -4.84 18.75 -10.43
CA GLU A 118 -3.63 18.79 -9.58
C GLU A 118 -3.09 20.21 -9.41
N SER A 119 -3.03 20.97 -10.51
CA SER A 119 -2.57 22.36 -10.49
C SER A 119 -3.51 23.28 -9.70
N GLU A 120 -4.83 23.12 -9.87
CA GLU A 120 -5.83 23.91 -9.13
C GLU A 120 -5.75 23.65 -7.62
N ILE A 121 -5.62 22.38 -7.22
CA ILE A 121 -5.44 21.99 -5.81
C ILE A 121 -4.13 22.56 -5.27
N SER A 122 -3.03 22.46 -6.04
CA SER A 122 -1.72 22.98 -5.65
C SER A 122 -1.74 24.48 -5.39
N GLU A 123 -2.42 25.25 -6.25
CA GLU A 123 -2.55 26.70 -6.05
C GLU A 123 -3.40 27.04 -4.82
N MET A 124 -4.51 26.34 -4.61
CA MET A 124 -5.35 26.55 -3.42
C MET A 124 -4.62 26.20 -2.13
N ALA A 125 -3.87 25.10 -2.13
CA ALA A 125 -3.10 24.60 -0.99
C ALA A 125 -1.61 24.99 -1.08
N LYS A 126 -1.31 26.19 -1.59
CA LYS A 126 0.07 26.65 -1.83
C LYS A 126 0.98 26.45 -0.61
N GLY A 127 2.09 25.74 -0.82
CA GLY A 127 3.04 25.33 0.23
C GLY A 127 2.76 23.97 0.87
N ALA A 128 1.73 23.25 0.45
CA ALA A 128 1.48 21.87 0.85
C ALA A 128 2.22 20.90 -0.08
N GLU A 129 2.55 19.72 0.42
CA GLU A 129 2.96 18.61 -0.44
C GLU A 129 1.70 17.99 -1.07
N ILE A 130 1.67 17.93 -2.41
CA ILE A 130 0.58 17.32 -3.17
C ILE A 130 1.04 16.02 -3.83
N LYS A 131 0.29 14.95 -3.60
CA LYS A 131 0.48 13.66 -4.28
C LYS A 131 -0.83 13.28 -4.98
N GLY A 132 -0.84 13.26 -6.30
CA GLY A 132 -1.99 12.80 -7.06
C GLY A 132 -1.74 11.46 -7.75
N ARG A 133 -2.81 10.71 -8.00
CA ARG A 133 -2.81 9.60 -8.97
C ARG A 133 -4.19 9.38 -9.57
N VAL A 134 -4.21 8.83 -10.78
CA VAL A 134 -5.37 8.11 -11.30
C VAL A 134 -5.21 6.63 -10.97
N LYS A 135 -6.29 5.99 -10.54
CA LYS A 135 -6.26 4.57 -10.17
C LYS A 135 -5.89 3.72 -11.39
N ALA A 136 -5.03 2.70 -11.19
CA ALA A 136 -4.71 1.77 -12.26
C ALA A 136 -5.98 1.03 -12.73
N PRO A 137 -6.15 0.78 -14.05
CA PRO A 137 -7.32 0.09 -14.59
C PRO A 137 -7.65 -1.21 -13.88
N ASP A 138 -6.64 -2.04 -13.59
CA ASP A 138 -6.80 -3.35 -12.92
C ASP A 138 -7.36 -3.21 -11.50
N SER A 139 -6.84 -2.23 -10.76
CA SER A 139 -7.33 -1.92 -9.42
C SER A 139 -8.74 -1.33 -9.45
N ALA A 140 -9.08 -0.57 -10.50
CA ALA A 140 -10.39 0.05 -10.66
C ALA A 140 -11.46 -1.00 -11.02
N SER A 141 -11.18 -1.83 -12.03
CA SER A 141 -12.04 -2.93 -12.44
C SER A 141 -12.26 -3.93 -11.31
N TYR A 142 -11.21 -4.31 -10.57
CA TYR A 142 -11.32 -5.25 -9.46
C TYR A 142 -12.21 -4.71 -8.35
N LYS A 143 -12.05 -3.42 -8.02
CA LYS A 143 -12.87 -2.77 -6.98
C LYS A 143 -14.34 -2.72 -7.35
N VAL A 144 -14.66 -2.48 -8.64
CA VAL A 144 -16.04 -2.52 -9.13
C VAL A 144 -16.58 -3.94 -9.08
N ALA A 145 -15.86 -4.92 -9.64
CA ALA A 145 -16.27 -6.32 -9.67
C ALA A 145 -16.57 -6.88 -8.26
N MET A 146 -15.71 -6.57 -7.27
CA MET A 146 -15.90 -6.98 -5.88
C MET A 146 -17.10 -6.34 -5.17
N ARG A 147 -17.57 -5.17 -5.64
CA ARG A 147 -18.62 -4.39 -4.97
C ARG A 147 -19.90 -4.27 -5.78
N ASP A 148 -19.91 -4.85 -6.98
CA ASP A 148 -21.08 -4.98 -7.84
C ASP A 148 -22.17 -5.91 -7.27
N PRO A 149 -21.85 -6.99 -6.51
CA PRO A 149 -22.87 -7.81 -5.87
C PRO A 149 -23.78 -7.03 -4.89
N GLU A 150 -23.27 -5.91 -4.36
CA GLU A 150 -24.01 -5.03 -3.44
C GLU A 150 -24.67 -3.84 -4.16
N GLY A 151 -24.57 -3.76 -5.51
CA GLY A 151 -25.14 -2.67 -6.32
C GLY A 151 -24.49 -1.29 -6.11
N LYS A 152 -23.42 -1.19 -5.31
CA LYS A 152 -22.83 0.10 -4.87
C LYS A 152 -22.27 0.95 -6.01
N TYR A 153 -21.83 0.33 -7.11
CA TYR A 153 -21.20 1.03 -8.24
C TYR A 153 -21.93 0.83 -9.58
N LYS A 154 -23.06 0.10 -9.58
CA LYS A 154 -23.83 -0.25 -10.79
C LYS A 154 -22.95 -0.84 -11.91
N GLY A 155 -21.93 -1.62 -11.54
CA GLY A 155 -21.06 -2.32 -12.48
C GLY A 155 -20.14 -1.44 -13.36
N ASP A 156 -20.02 -0.14 -13.08
CA ASP A 156 -19.24 0.77 -13.94
C ASP A 156 -18.16 1.55 -13.18
N VAL A 157 -16.94 1.52 -13.72
CA VAL A 157 -15.76 2.28 -13.26
C VAL A 157 -16.01 3.78 -13.29
N LYS A 158 -16.87 4.28 -14.19
CA LYS A 158 -17.27 5.69 -14.23
C LYS A 158 -17.93 6.18 -12.94
N ASN A 159 -18.50 5.27 -12.15
CA ASN A 159 -19.14 5.60 -10.87
C ASN A 159 -18.15 5.51 -9.68
N LEU A 160 -16.88 5.20 -9.91
CA LEU A 160 -15.87 5.20 -8.85
C LEU A 160 -15.59 6.64 -8.40
N LYS A 161 -16.07 6.96 -7.19
CA LYS A 161 -15.79 8.23 -6.50
C LYS A 161 -14.29 8.50 -6.31
N ASP A 162 -13.45 7.46 -6.27
CA ASP A 162 -11.99 7.51 -6.09
C ASP A 162 -11.21 7.09 -7.35
N ALA A 163 -11.78 7.29 -8.54
CA ALA A 163 -11.05 7.07 -9.80
C ALA A 163 -9.80 7.96 -9.91
N THR A 164 -9.95 9.23 -9.52
CA THR A 164 -8.85 10.17 -9.29
C THR A 164 -8.73 10.44 -7.81
N GLY A 165 -7.52 10.35 -7.26
CA GLY A 165 -7.24 10.63 -5.86
C GLY A 165 -6.06 11.58 -5.69
N PHE A 166 -6.25 12.59 -4.86
CA PHE A 166 -5.21 13.52 -4.41
C PHE A 166 -4.99 13.37 -2.91
N MET A 167 -3.76 13.60 -2.49
CA MET A 167 -3.38 13.72 -1.09
C MET A 167 -2.71 15.06 -0.91
N VAL A 168 -3.23 15.85 0.02
CA VAL A 168 -2.69 17.15 0.43
C VAL A 168 -2.12 16.96 1.83
N ILE A 169 -0.81 17.19 1.98
CA ILE A 169 -0.09 17.07 3.24
C ILE A 169 0.37 18.47 3.66
N ARG A 170 -0.02 18.89 4.87
CA ARG A 170 0.26 20.21 5.42
C ARG A 170 0.95 20.12 6.78
N ASP A 171 1.76 21.12 7.10
CA ASP A 171 2.57 21.12 8.33
C ASP A 171 1.73 21.23 9.61
N ASN A 172 0.55 21.87 9.53
CA ASN A 172 -0.30 22.09 10.70
C ASN A 172 -1.80 22.00 10.37
N GLN A 173 -2.60 21.64 11.38
CA GLN A 173 -4.04 21.45 11.24
C GLN A 173 -4.78 22.75 10.88
N LYS A 174 -4.34 23.90 11.39
CA LYS A 174 -4.99 25.20 11.15
C LYS A 174 -4.98 25.58 9.67
N ASP A 175 -3.85 25.43 9.00
CA ASP A 175 -3.74 25.71 7.56
C ASP A 175 -4.40 24.63 6.72
N LEU A 176 -4.35 23.36 7.16
CA LEU A 176 -5.08 22.28 6.53
C LEU A 176 -6.60 22.57 6.50
N ASP A 177 -7.15 23.08 7.60
CA ASP A 177 -8.57 23.45 7.70
C ASP A 177 -8.93 24.62 6.77
N LYS A 178 -8.02 25.58 6.55
CA LYS A 178 -8.21 26.66 5.56
C LYS A 178 -8.21 26.10 4.14
N ASP A 179 -7.32 25.18 3.82
CA ASP A 179 -7.24 24.57 2.49
C ASP A 179 -8.45 23.69 2.21
N ILE A 180 -8.94 22.95 3.22
CA ILE A 180 -10.24 22.25 3.18
C ILE A 180 -11.35 23.24 2.80
N LYS A 181 -11.42 24.40 3.48
CA LYS A 181 -12.45 25.40 3.21
C LYS A 181 -12.39 25.90 1.77
N LYS A 182 -11.20 26.28 1.27
CA LYS A 182 -11.02 26.72 -0.12
C LYS A 182 -11.52 25.68 -1.13
N LEU A 183 -11.20 24.40 -0.91
CA LEU A 183 -11.64 23.30 -1.76
C LEU A 183 -13.17 23.12 -1.73
N THR A 184 -13.78 23.20 -0.55
CA THR A 184 -15.24 23.06 -0.40
C THR A 184 -16.02 24.27 -0.88
N ASP A 185 -15.38 25.45 -0.93
CA ASP A 185 -15.97 26.67 -1.50
C ASP A 185 -15.87 26.64 -3.04
N LYS A 186 -14.82 26.03 -3.60
CA LYS A 186 -14.59 25.94 -5.06
C LYS A 186 -15.36 24.80 -5.73
N TYR A 187 -15.42 23.61 -5.11
CA TYR A 187 -16.02 22.42 -5.71
C TYR A 187 -17.26 21.97 -4.95
N LYS A 188 -18.17 21.30 -5.65
CA LYS A 188 -19.34 20.70 -5.02
C LYS A 188 -18.93 19.53 -4.14
N VAL A 189 -19.28 19.59 -2.86
CA VAL A 189 -19.01 18.50 -1.90
C VAL A 189 -20.06 17.40 -2.06
N ILE A 190 -19.63 16.22 -2.49
CA ILE A 190 -20.47 15.02 -2.58
C ILE A 190 -20.46 14.24 -1.27
N GLU A 191 -19.31 14.17 -0.61
CA GLU A 191 -19.15 13.43 0.64
C GLU A 191 -17.98 14.03 1.44
N LYS A 192 -18.15 14.17 2.77
CA LYS A 192 -17.09 14.58 3.68
C LYS A 192 -17.03 13.61 4.85
N LYS A 193 -15.86 13.02 5.06
CA LYS A 193 -15.56 12.15 6.20
C LYS A 193 -14.41 12.74 6.99
N ASP A 194 -14.71 13.19 8.20
CA ASP A 194 -13.73 13.81 9.10
C ASP A 194 -13.19 12.76 10.08
N TYR A 195 -12.13 12.05 9.67
CA TYR A 195 -11.44 11.10 10.55
C TYR A 195 -10.43 11.77 11.47
N VAL A 196 -10.21 13.09 11.36
CA VAL A 196 -9.43 13.82 12.37
C VAL A 196 -10.24 13.88 13.66
N LYS A 197 -11.54 14.22 13.56
CA LYS A 197 -12.48 14.24 14.69
C LYS A 197 -12.95 12.85 15.10
N ASN A 198 -13.28 11.98 14.14
CA ASN A 198 -13.79 10.63 14.38
C ASN A 198 -12.87 9.57 13.74
N PRO A 199 -11.74 9.22 14.36
CA PRO A 199 -10.75 8.33 13.77
C PRO A 199 -11.31 6.97 13.39
N LYS A 200 -10.89 6.44 12.23
CA LYS A 200 -11.23 5.08 11.79
C LYS A 200 -10.05 4.16 12.07
N ASP A 201 -10.16 3.25 13.03
CA ASP A 201 -9.05 2.35 13.40
C ASP A 201 -7.75 3.13 13.70
N ASN A 202 -7.89 4.26 14.39
CA ASN A 202 -6.82 5.23 14.69
C ASN A 202 -6.28 6.01 13.48
N TYR A 203 -6.76 5.75 12.25
CA TYR A 203 -6.43 6.55 11.09
C TYR A 203 -7.12 7.92 11.15
N ARG A 204 -6.35 8.97 10.82
CA ARG A 204 -6.76 10.37 10.84
C ARG A 204 -6.44 11.03 9.50
N ALA A 205 -7.46 11.63 8.90
CA ALA A 205 -7.42 12.46 7.69
C ALA A 205 -8.83 13.02 7.48
N VAL A 206 -8.97 14.12 6.74
CA VAL A 206 -10.28 14.50 6.17
C VAL A 206 -10.34 13.96 4.75
N HIS A 207 -11.34 13.12 4.46
CA HIS A 207 -11.61 12.64 3.11
C HIS A 207 -12.75 13.45 2.51
N LEU A 208 -12.49 14.07 1.36
CA LEU A 208 -13.46 14.83 0.59
C LEU A 208 -13.69 14.10 -0.73
N ILE A 209 -14.94 13.79 -1.06
CA ILE A 209 -15.34 13.48 -2.43
C ILE A 209 -15.92 14.76 -3.01
N LEU A 210 -15.24 15.32 -3.99
CA LEU A 210 -15.57 16.59 -4.64
C LEU A 210 -16.00 16.33 -6.08
N GLN A 211 -16.81 17.23 -6.62
CA GLN A 211 -17.27 17.22 -8.00
C GLN A 211 -16.93 18.56 -8.65
N ASP A 212 -16.28 18.53 -9.81
CA ASP A 212 -16.04 19.72 -10.64
C ASP A 212 -17.27 20.13 -11.45
N ASP A 213 -17.20 21.28 -12.12
CA ASP A 213 -18.29 21.84 -12.93
C ASP A 213 -18.64 20.95 -14.15
N SER A 214 -17.73 20.06 -14.57
CA SER A 214 -17.98 19.07 -15.62
C SER A 214 -18.73 17.83 -15.12
N GLY A 215 -18.98 17.75 -13.80
CA GLY A 215 -19.63 16.63 -13.15
C GLY A 215 -18.67 15.50 -12.76
N LYS A 216 -17.35 15.66 -12.94
CA LYS A 216 -16.36 14.63 -12.63
C LYS A 216 -16.06 14.63 -11.14
N MET A 217 -16.05 13.44 -10.54
CA MET A 217 -15.73 13.24 -9.13
C MET A 217 -14.27 12.88 -8.91
N PHE A 218 -13.71 13.37 -7.81
CA PHE A 218 -12.37 13.01 -7.34
C PHE A 218 -12.34 12.99 -5.80
N GLU A 219 -11.45 12.16 -5.26
CA GLU A 219 -11.18 12.10 -3.83
C GLU A 219 -9.98 13.00 -3.49
N VAL A 220 -10.10 13.79 -2.42
CA VAL A 220 -8.97 14.51 -1.81
C VAL A 220 -8.83 14.07 -0.36
N GLN A 221 -7.67 13.53 -0.01
CA GLN A 221 -7.30 13.19 1.36
C GLN A 221 -6.43 14.30 1.94
N MET A 222 -6.97 15.01 2.92
CA MET A 222 -6.31 16.13 3.59
C MET A 222 -5.69 15.63 4.89
N LYS A 223 -4.38 15.78 5.05
CA LYS A 223 -3.62 15.28 6.20
C LYS A 223 -2.61 16.30 6.68
N THR A 224 -2.27 16.22 7.96
CA THR A 224 -1.02 16.80 8.45
C THR A 224 0.18 15.91 8.09
N GLU A 225 1.40 16.43 8.21
CA GLU A 225 2.62 15.62 8.09
C GLU A 225 2.63 14.43 9.05
N ASN A 226 2.23 14.65 10.30
CA ASN A 226 2.15 13.62 11.33
C ASN A 226 1.11 12.54 11.00
N GLN A 227 -0.07 12.94 10.53
CA GLN A 227 -1.11 12.02 10.07
C GLN A 227 -0.65 11.20 8.86
N SER A 228 0.09 11.83 7.94
CA SER A 228 0.69 11.16 6.77
C SER A 228 1.74 10.13 7.18
N LYS A 229 2.63 10.51 8.09
CA LYS A 229 3.69 9.65 8.65
C LYS A 229 3.10 8.43 9.35
N TRP A 230 2.11 8.65 10.24
CA TRP A 230 1.42 7.56 10.91
C TRP A 230 0.71 6.63 9.93
N ALA A 231 0.01 7.19 8.93
CA ALA A 231 -0.71 6.39 7.94
C ALA A 231 0.25 5.51 7.10
N SER A 232 1.41 6.05 6.74
CA SER A 232 2.44 5.30 6.02
C SER A 232 3.00 4.16 6.86
N TRP A 233 3.36 4.43 8.12
CA TRP A 233 3.88 3.41 9.04
C TRP A 233 2.85 2.32 9.35
N ASN A 234 1.60 2.72 9.58
CA ASN A 234 0.52 1.80 9.91
C ASN A 234 0.09 0.95 8.69
N HIS A 235 0.30 1.43 7.46
CA HIS A 235 0.01 0.68 6.24
C HIS A 235 0.77 -0.66 6.20
N ASP A 236 2.02 -0.69 6.68
CA ASP A 236 2.85 -1.90 6.70
C ASP A 236 2.32 -2.97 7.67
N ILE A 237 1.49 -2.58 8.64
CA ILE A 237 0.81 -3.53 9.54
C ILE A 237 -0.33 -4.25 8.80
N TYR A 238 -1.03 -3.56 7.91
CA TYR A 238 -2.12 -4.17 7.12
C TYR A 238 -1.60 -4.89 5.89
N LYS A 239 -0.49 -4.41 5.33
CA LYS A 239 0.15 -4.97 4.15
C LYS A 239 1.64 -5.17 4.43
N PRO A 240 2.00 -6.20 5.22
CA PRO A 240 3.39 -6.48 5.55
C PRO A 240 4.19 -6.70 4.26
N MET A 241 5.33 -6.04 4.18
CA MET A 241 6.25 -6.14 3.04
C MET A 241 7.24 -7.29 3.21
N THR A 242 7.36 -7.83 4.44
CA THR A 242 8.30 -8.92 4.77
C THR A 242 7.66 -9.98 5.65
N ASP A 243 8.17 -11.21 5.59
CA ASP A 243 7.76 -12.31 6.47
C ASP A 243 8.02 -11.99 7.94
N ALA A 244 9.08 -11.23 8.22
CA ALA A 244 9.40 -10.76 9.57
C ALA A 244 8.29 -9.87 10.13
N GLN A 245 7.78 -8.92 9.33
CA GLN A 245 6.64 -8.10 9.69
C GLN A 245 5.37 -8.94 9.88
N ALA A 246 5.07 -9.85 8.94
CA ALA A 246 3.90 -10.73 9.03
C ALA A 246 3.93 -11.57 10.33
N LYS A 247 5.08 -12.17 10.65
CA LYS A 247 5.28 -12.94 11.89
C LYS A 247 5.19 -12.07 13.14
N ALA A 248 5.72 -10.84 13.09
CA ALA A 248 5.62 -9.90 14.21
C ALA A 248 4.17 -9.50 14.48
N ILE A 249 3.37 -9.29 13.43
CA ILE A 249 1.93 -9.01 13.56
C ILE A 249 1.19 -10.19 14.20
N GLU A 250 1.52 -11.43 13.82
CA GLU A 250 0.94 -12.63 14.40
C GLU A 250 1.32 -12.82 15.88
N THR A 251 2.60 -12.69 16.20
CA THR A 251 3.14 -12.97 17.55
C THR A 251 2.97 -11.81 18.53
N SER A 252 3.07 -10.58 18.05
CA SER A 252 3.13 -9.35 18.87
C SER A 252 2.05 -8.33 18.47
N GLY A 253 1.03 -8.74 17.72
CA GLY A 253 0.01 -7.84 17.15
C GLY A 253 -0.68 -6.94 18.18
N ARG A 254 -0.91 -7.41 19.41
CA ARG A 254 -1.49 -6.57 20.48
C ARG A 254 -0.58 -5.41 20.88
N ILE A 255 0.73 -5.66 20.97
CA ILE A 255 1.74 -4.65 21.31
C ILE A 255 1.85 -3.65 20.17
N ILE A 256 1.95 -4.14 18.92
CA ILE A 256 2.05 -3.31 17.72
C ILE A 256 0.81 -2.41 17.57
N LYS A 257 -0.41 -2.97 17.69
CA LYS A 257 -1.66 -2.20 17.60
C LYS A 257 -1.80 -1.18 18.73
N SER A 258 -1.36 -1.54 19.94
CA SER A 258 -1.35 -0.62 21.08
C SER A 258 -0.42 0.56 20.84
N TYR A 259 0.79 0.30 20.32
CA TYR A 259 1.73 1.35 19.94
C TYR A 259 1.16 2.23 18.81
N ALA A 260 0.60 1.62 17.76
CA ALA A 260 -0.06 2.34 16.65
C ALA A 260 -1.11 3.33 17.17
N LYS A 261 -2.00 2.88 18.06
CA LYS A 261 -3.01 3.75 18.69
C LYS A 261 -2.36 4.90 19.47
N LYS A 262 -1.40 4.60 20.34
CA LYS A 262 -0.75 5.62 21.17
C LYS A 262 -0.06 6.70 20.33
N ILE A 263 0.59 6.32 19.24
CA ILE A 263 1.24 7.28 18.34
C ILE A 263 0.20 8.13 17.60
N SER A 264 -0.91 7.55 17.12
CA SER A 264 -1.98 8.33 16.51
C SER A 264 -2.54 9.38 17.47
N ASP A 265 -2.76 9.01 18.73
CA ASP A 265 -3.25 9.92 19.76
C ASP A 265 -2.21 10.99 20.14
N TYR A 266 -0.93 10.61 20.17
CA TYR A 266 0.17 11.55 20.40
C TYR A 266 0.25 12.59 19.26
N PHE A 267 0.24 12.17 18.00
CA PHE A 267 0.27 13.08 16.87
C PHE A 267 -0.93 14.01 16.83
N ALA A 268 -2.13 13.52 17.20
CA ALA A 268 -3.29 14.39 17.31
C ALA A 268 -3.12 15.51 18.36
N LYS A 269 -2.40 15.24 19.46
CA LYS A 269 -2.06 16.27 20.46
C LYS A 269 -1.05 17.27 19.91
N VAL A 270 -0.01 16.79 19.23
CA VAL A 270 1.01 17.65 18.60
C VAL A 270 0.36 18.56 17.55
N ASP A 271 -0.46 18.00 16.66
CA ASP A 271 -1.15 18.72 15.59
C ASP A 271 -2.15 19.77 16.13
N SER A 272 -2.69 19.55 17.34
CA SER A 272 -3.57 20.51 18.03
C SER A 272 -2.80 21.56 18.85
N GLY A 273 -1.47 21.52 18.84
CA GLY A 273 -0.60 22.53 19.47
C GLY A 273 -0.20 22.24 20.91
N VAL A 274 -0.39 21.02 21.40
CA VAL A 274 0.09 20.62 22.74
C VAL A 274 1.61 20.49 22.72
N LYS A 275 2.32 21.39 23.42
CA LYS A 275 3.79 21.50 23.39
C LYS A 275 4.52 20.39 24.16
N ASP A 276 3.89 19.86 25.21
CA ASP A 276 4.51 18.87 26.11
C ASP A 276 3.89 17.47 25.93
N ALA A 277 3.48 17.13 24.71
CA ALA A 277 2.98 15.80 24.42
C ALA A 277 4.11 14.77 24.61
N VAL A 278 3.86 13.74 25.43
CA VAL A 278 4.85 12.70 25.71
C VAL A 278 4.83 11.66 24.59
N VAL A 279 5.99 11.45 23.97
CA VAL A 279 6.18 10.41 22.95
C VAL A 279 5.95 9.03 23.56
N PRO A 280 5.05 8.21 23.00
CA PRO A 280 4.83 6.85 23.47
C PRO A 280 6.09 5.98 23.39
N ALA A 281 6.38 5.23 24.45
CA ALA A 281 7.47 4.27 24.46
C ALA A 281 7.31 3.23 23.34
N CYS A 282 8.38 3.05 22.55
CA CYS A 282 8.45 2.07 21.47
C CYS A 282 8.93 0.73 22.01
N ALA A 283 8.13 -0.31 21.86
CA ALA A 283 8.52 -1.66 22.26
C ALA A 283 9.57 -2.22 21.30
N GLU A 284 10.47 -3.07 21.80
CA GLU A 284 11.54 -3.69 21.01
C GLU A 284 11.01 -4.44 19.78
N ALA A 285 9.91 -5.18 19.94
CA ALA A 285 9.26 -5.89 18.83
C ALA A 285 8.84 -4.94 17.68
N VAL A 286 8.44 -3.71 18.01
CA VAL A 286 8.09 -2.69 17.03
C VAL A 286 9.36 -2.11 16.39
N ALA A 287 10.33 -1.72 17.22
CA ALA A 287 11.58 -1.12 16.79
C ALA A 287 12.32 -1.98 15.75
N LEU A 288 12.39 -3.29 16.00
CA LEU A 288 13.11 -4.24 15.15
C LEU A 288 12.41 -4.54 13.81
N THR A 289 11.12 -4.26 13.68
CA THR A 289 10.32 -4.74 12.52
C THR A 289 9.63 -3.64 11.71
N PHE A 290 9.14 -2.60 12.38
CA PHE A 290 8.47 -1.46 11.75
C PHE A 290 9.22 -0.13 11.96
N GLY A 291 10.20 -0.11 12.86
CA GLY A 291 10.83 1.13 13.32
C GLY A 291 9.90 1.95 14.22
N CYS A 292 10.48 2.83 15.02
CA CYS A 292 9.74 3.68 15.94
C CYS A 292 9.32 5.00 15.29
N LEU A 293 8.16 5.51 15.71
CA LEU A 293 7.67 6.84 15.40
C LEU A 293 7.88 7.80 16.60
N PRO A 294 8.32 9.04 16.36
CA PRO A 294 8.44 10.10 17.35
C PRO A 294 7.19 10.96 17.48
#